data_AF-A0A8S9VCL7-F1
#
_entry.id   AF-A0A8S9VCL7-F1
#
_cell.length_a   1.000
_cell.length_b   1.000
_cell.length_c   1.000
_cell.angle_alpha   90.00
_cell.angle_beta   90.00
_cell.angle_gamma   90.00
#
_symmetry.space_group_name_H-M   'P 1'
#
loop_
_entity.id
_entity.type
_entity.pdbx_description
1 polymer ?
#
loop_
_entity_poly.entity_id
_entity_poly.type
_entity_poly.pdbx_seq_one_letter_code
_entity_poly.pdbx_strand_id
1 'polypeptide(L)'
;MFVASDESHLEDDLNSNADKMSRSLAVSKVVLNAKEIEFDGLAKDGAISIYATRQARPRTLWRRHTGAASPATVLGHDQAASTIAQALNITGPLTTY
;
A
#
# COMPACT_ATOMS: atom_id res chain seq x y z
N MET A 1 -0.82 12.34 4.43
CA MET A 1 -0.90 11.99 3.00
C MET A 1 -1.99 12.84 2.38
N PHE A 2 -1.62 13.65 1.41
CA PHE A 2 -2.52 14.53 0.66
C PHE A 2 -2.57 14.04 -0.80
N VAL A 3 -3.70 14.25 -1.48
CA VAL A 3 -3.85 13.92 -2.90
C VAL A 3 -4.11 15.21 -3.66
N ALA A 4 -3.09 15.71 -4.35
CA ALA A 4 -3.24 16.81 -5.29
C ALA A 4 -3.85 16.29 -6.59
N SER A 5 -5.01 16.84 -6.98
CA SER A 5 -5.66 16.50 -8.26
C SER A 5 -5.14 17.34 -9.43
N ASP A 6 -4.50 18.46 -9.13
CA ASP A 6 -3.94 19.43 -10.06
C ASP A 6 -2.82 20.24 -9.39
N GLU A 7 -2.18 21.11 -10.18
CA GLU A 7 -1.07 21.96 -9.77
C GLU A 7 -1.45 22.90 -8.62
N SER A 8 -2.58 23.61 -8.72
CA SER A 8 -3.02 24.56 -7.68
C SER A 8 -3.22 23.90 -6.33
N HIS A 9 -3.80 22.69 -6.29
CA HIS A 9 -3.95 21.95 -5.04
C HIS A 9 -2.61 21.56 -4.41
N LEU A 10 -1.60 21.25 -5.21
CA LEU A 10 -0.26 20.95 -4.70
C LEU A 10 0.42 22.21 -4.18
N GLU A 11 0.31 23.33 -4.91
CA GLU A 11 0.87 24.62 -4.49
C GLU A 11 0.28 25.09 -3.17
N ASP A 12 -1.03 24.97 -2.98
CA ASP A 12 -1.71 25.33 -1.73
C ASP A 12 -1.22 24.47 -0.55
N ASP A 13 -1.06 23.16 -0.76
CA ASP A 13 -0.59 22.22 0.27
C ASP A 13 0.86 22.48 0.69
N LEU A 14 1.75 22.69 -0.29
CA LEU A 14 3.17 23.00 -0.06
C LEU A 14 3.38 24.35 0.63
N ASN A 15 2.52 25.34 0.34
CA ASN A 15 2.58 26.66 0.97
C ASN A 15 1.88 26.71 2.33
N SER A 16 1.14 25.66 2.69
CA SER A 16 0.47 25.56 3.99
C SER A 16 1.49 25.45 5.14
N ASN A 17 1.10 25.91 6.33
CA ASN A 17 1.94 25.76 7.54
C ASN A 17 2.05 24.29 8.01
N ALA A 18 1.30 23.36 7.41
CA ALA A 18 1.27 21.95 7.83
C ALA A 18 2.56 21.20 7.47
N ASP A 19 3.23 21.58 6.37
CA ASP A 19 4.40 20.85 5.84
C ASP A 19 5.76 21.51 6.13
N LYS A 20 5.78 22.67 6.81
CA LYS A 20 7.01 23.39 7.16
C LYS A 20 7.94 22.66 8.15
N MET A 21 7.52 21.51 8.69
CA MET A 21 8.33 20.68 9.59
C MET A 21 9.07 19.53 8.90
N SER A 22 8.76 19.21 7.64
CA SER A 22 9.39 18.10 6.91
C SER A 22 10.48 18.61 5.96
N ARG A 23 11.71 18.04 6.06
CA ARG A 23 12.84 18.42 5.19
C ARG A 23 12.81 17.77 3.80
N SER A 24 11.94 16.79 3.59
CA SER A 24 11.81 16.05 2.33
C SER A 24 10.39 15.50 2.20
N LEU A 25 9.87 15.49 0.97
CA LEU A 25 8.54 15.00 0.63
C LEU A 25 8.65 13.86 -0.39
N ALA A 26 7.89 12.79 -0.17
CA ALA A 26 7.74 11.71 -1.14
C ALA A 26 6.48 11.96 -1.97
N VAL A 27 6.65 12.03 -3.29
CA VAL A 27 5.54 12.21 -4.24
C VAL A 27 5.34 10.91 -5.01
N SER A 28 4.12 10.39 -4.99
CA SER A 28 3.73 9.16 -5.68
C SER A 28 2.51 9.37 -6.56
N LYS A 29 2.50 8.75 -7.75
CA LYS A 29 1.32 8.76 -8.63
C LYS A 29 0.18 7.97 -7.99
N VAL A 30 -1.00 8.60 -7.90
CA VAL A 30 -2.22 7.91 -7.47
C VAL A 30 -2.79 7.08 -8.63
N VAL A 31 -3.01 5.79 -8.40
CA VAL A 31 -3.66 4.89 -9.36
C VAL A 31 -5.16 4.85 -9.05
N LEU A 32 -5.96 5.51 -9.90
CA LEU A 32 -7.40 5.56 -9.73
C LEU A 32 -8.04 4.19 -10.01
N ASN A 33 -9.09 3.86 -9.25
CA ASN A 33 -9.89 2.65 -9.41
C ASN A 33 -9.11 1.34 -9.20
N ALA A 34 -7.91 1.42 -8.61
CA ALA A 34 -7.16 0.25 -8.20
C ALA A 34 -7.92 -0.53 -7.13
N LYS A 35 -7.71 -1.85 -7.11
CA LYS A 35 -8.05 -2.69 -5.98
C LYS A 35 -6.82 -2.74 -5.08
N GLU A 36 -7.00 -2.39 -3.82
CA GLU A 36 -5.96 -2.53 -2.80
C GLU A 36 -6.04 -3.95 -2.22
N ILE A 37 -4.89 -4.58 -2.02
CA ILE A 37 -4.77 -5.95 -1.53
C ILE A 37 -3.92 -5.90 -0.27
N GLU A 38 -4.48 -6.35 0.83
CA GLU A 38 -3.78 -6.48 2.09
C GLU A 38 -3.23 -7.90 2.22
N PHE A 39 -1.97 -8.00 2.60
CA PHE A 39 -1.30 -9.24 2.98
C PHE A 39 -0.84 -9.13 4.42
N ASP A 40 -1.22 -10.08 5.25
CA ASP A 40 -0.74 -10.23 6.61
C ASP A 40 -0.12 -11.61 6.77
N GLY A 41 1.14 -11.67 7.22
CA GLY A 41 1.84 -12.94 7.39
C GLY A 41 2.79 -12.96 8.58
N LEU A 42 3.20 -14.16 8.95
CA LEU A 42 4.30 -14.41 9.88
C LEU A 42 5.48 -14.95 9.09
N ALA A 43 6.63 -14.30 9.20
CA ALA A 43 7.87 -14.72 8.58
C ALA A 43 8.88 -15.20 9.64
N LYS A 44 9.77 -16.10 9.23
CA LYS A 44 10.93 -16.53 10.00
C LYS A 44 12.09 -16.73 9.05
N ASP A 45 13.23 -16.12 9.37
CA ASP A 45 14.46 -16.19 8.58
C ASP A 45 14.22 -15.87 7.08
N GLY A 46 13.37 -14.87 6.83
CA GLY A 46 12.98 -14.42 5.50
C GLY A 46 11.97 -15.30 4.76
N ALA A 47 11.52 -16.42 5.35
CA ALA A 47 10.49 -17.29 4.77
C ALA A 47 9.13 -17.05 5.44
N ILE A 48 8.07 -16.90 4.64
CA ILE A 48 6.70 -16.75 5.14
C ILE A 48 6.14 -18.12 5.53
N SER A 49 5.70 -18.27 6.78
CA SER A 49 5.16 -19.54 7.30
C SER A 49 3.64 -19.65 7.20
N ILE A 50 2.92 -18.55 7.49
CA ILE A 50 1.46 -18.48 7.49
C ILE A 50 1.08 -17.07 7.03
N TYR A 51 0.07 -16.96 6.17
CA TYR A 51 -0.42 -15.67 5.71
C TYR A 51 -1.91 -15.68 5.40
N ALA A 52 -2.47 -14.48 5.31
CA ALA A 52 -3.80 -14.20 4.81
C ALA A 52 -3.73 -13.04 3.82
N THR A 53 -4.36 -13.22 2.66
CA THR A 53 -4.47 -12.18 1.64
C THR A 53 -5.94 -11.81 1.49
N ARG A 54 -6.26 -10.51 1.55
CA ARG A 54 -7.62 -10.01 1.37
C ARG A 54 -7.65 -8.76 0.52
N GLN A 55 -8.74 -8.56 -0.22
CA GLN A 55 -8.97 -7.26 -0.84
C GLN A 55 -9.37 -6.25 0.24
N ALA A 56 -8.64 -5.14 0.33
CA ALA A 56 -8.96 -4.07 1.26
C ALA A 56 -10.33 -3.48 0.90
N ARG A 57 -11.09 -3.10 1.93
CA ARG A 57 -12.26 -2.22 1.72
C ARG A 57 -11.73 -0.81 1.51
N PRO A 58 -12.36 0.02 0.67
CA PRO A 58 -11.85 1.35 0.41
C PRO A 58 -11.93 2.15 1.71
N ARG A 59 -10.79 2.70 2.16
CA ARG A 59 -10.71 3.51 3.39
C ARG A 59 -11.47 4.83 3.29
N THR A 60 -11.95 5.18 2.10
CA THR A 60 -12.77 6.36 1.80
C THR A 60 -14.14 5.94 1.30
N LEU A 61 -15.21 6.54 1.84
CA LEU A 61 -16.64 6.38 1.51
C LEU A 61 -17.03 6.56 0.02
N TRP A 62 -16.06 6.70 -0.89
CA TRP A 62 -16.26 7.15 -2.26
C TRP A 62 -16.27 6.05 -3.33
N ARG A 63 -16.13 4.75 -2.98
CA ARG A 63 -16.31 3.68 -3.98
C ARG A 63 -16.85 2.38 -3.40
N ARG A 64 -17.92 1.87 -3.97
CA ARG A 64 -18.41 0.50 -3.75
C ARG A 64 -17.56 -0.46 -4.59
N HIS A 65 -16.90 -1.45 -3.98
CA HIS A 65 -16.26 -2.52 -4.75
C HIS A 65 -17.32 -3.44 -5.36
N THR A 66 -17.17 -3.76 -6.65
CA THR A 66 -18.07 -4.68 -7.38
C THR A 66 -17.43 -6.01 -7.77
N GLY A 67 -16.28 -6.38 -7.19
CA GLY A 67 -15.72 -7.72 -7.40
C GLY A 67 -14.43 -8.00 -6.65
N ALA A 68 -14.24 -9.27 -6.28
CA ALA A 68 -13.05 -9.81 -5.63
C ALA A 68 -11.78 -9.65 -6.51
N ALA A 69 -10.60 -9.68 -5.88
CA ALA A 69 -9.33 -9.76 -6.59
C ALA A 69 -9.25 -11.05 -7.42
N SER A 70 -8.63 -10.98 -8.59
CA SER A 70 -8.42 -12.19 -9.39
C SER A 70 -7.36 -13.09 -8.73
N PRO A 71 -7.42 -14.42 -8.88
CA PRO A 71 -6.39 -15.32 -8.37
C PRO A 71 -4.97 -14.96 -8.86
N ALA A 72 -4.82 -14.53 -10.12
CA ALA A 72 -3.54 -14.10 -10.66
C ALA A 72 -2.98 -12.85 -9.95
N THR A 73 -3.85 -11.93 -9.53
CA THR A 73 -3.48 -10.74 -8.74
C THR A 73 -2.98 -11.14 -7.35
N VAL A 74 -3.67 -12.09 -6.71
CA VAL A 74 -3.27 -12.59 -5.37
C VAL A 74 -1.91 -13.27 -5.45
N LEU A 75 -1.70 -14.15 -6.43
CA LEU A 75 -0.42 -14.83 -6.64
C LEU A 75 0.75 -13.86 -6.86
N GLY A 76 0.53 -12.81 -7.67
CA GLY A 76 1.54 -11.78 -7.89
C GLY A 76 1.91 -11.02 -6.59
N HIS A 77 0.93 -10.78 -5.73
CA HIS A 77 1.14 -10.10 -4.45
C HIS A 77 1.88 -11.00 -3.45
N ASP A 78 1.50 -12.27 -3.34
CA ASP A 78 2.14 -13.24 -2.45
C ASP A 78 3.62 -13.46 -2.83
N GLN A 79 3.92 -13.45 -4.14
CA GLN A 79 5.30 -13.50 -4.63
C GLN A 79 6.10 -12.27 -4.23
N ALA A 80 5.50 -11.07 -4.35
CA ALA A 80 6.15 -9.83 -3.94
C ALA A 80 6.41 -9.80 -2.42
N ALA A 81 5.44 -10.19 -1.60
CA ALA A 81 5.60 -10.29 -0.15
C ALA A 81 6.71 -11.28 0.24
N SER A 82 6.80 -12.42 -0.45
CA SER A 82 7.87 -13.40 -0.26
C SER A 82 9.24 -12.82 -0.61
N THR A 83 9.35 -12.10 -1.73
CA THR A 83 10.59 -11.42 -2.12
C THR A 83 11.00 -10.36 -1.09
N ILE A 84 10.06 -9.59 -0.55
CA ILE A 84 10.31 -8.59 0.50
C ILE A 84 10.81 -9.29 1.79
N ALA A 85 10.13 -10.34 2.23
CA ALA A 85 10.50 -11.09 3.42
C ALA A 85 11.94 -11.62 3.33
N GLN A 86 12.30 -12.20 2.18
CA GLN A 86 13.65 -12.70 1.91
C GLN A 86 14.69 -11.59 1.87
N ALA A 87 14.42 -10.53 1.11
CA ALA A 87 15.36 -9.41 0.92
C ALA A 87 15.68 -8.68 2.23
N LEU A 88 14.70 -8.61 3.15
CA LEU A 88 14.84 -7.95 4.44
C LEU A 88 15.16 -8.92 5.59
N ASN A 89 15.31 -10.23 5.30
CA ASN A 89 15.53 -11.30 6.28
C ASN A 89 14.54 -11.24 7.48
N ILE A 90 13.25 -11.10 7.18
CA ILE A 90 12.23 -10.84 8.20
C ILE A 90 12.04 -12.06 9.10
N THR A 91 12.04 -11.81 10.41
CA THR A 91 11.55 -12.73 11.44
C THR A 91 10.54 -12.00 12.31
N GLY A 92 9.29 -12.45 12.29
CA GLY A 92 8.16 -11.78 12.94
C GLY A 92 7.03 -11.45 11.96
N PRO A 93 6.05 -10.62 12.40
CA PRO A 93 4.95 -10.20 11.55
C PRO A 93 5.41 -9.39 10.34
N LEU A 94 4.75 -9.59 9.20
CA LEU A 94 4.92 -8.84 7.97
C LEU A 94 3.54 -8.45 7.43
N THR A 95 3.36 -7.17 7.12
CA THR A 95 2.17 -6.65 6.45
C THR A 95 2.56 -5.84 5.22
N THR A 96 1.86 -6.05 4.10
CA THR A 96 2.00 -5.25 2.87
C THR A 96 0.64 -4.85 2.30
N TYR A 97 0.59 -3.71 1.59
CA TYR A 97 -0.60 -3.04 1.06
C TYR A 97 -0.42 -2.64 -0.41
#